data_AF-A0A067GJ91-F1
#
_entry.id   AF-A0A067GJ91-F1
#
_cell.length_a   1.000
_cell.length_b   1.000
_cell.length_c   1.000
_cell.angle_alpha   90.00
_cell.angle_beta   90.00
_cell.angle_gamma   90.00
#
_symmetry.space_group_name_H-M   'P 1'
#
loop_
_entity.id
_entity.type
_entity.pdbx_description
1 polymer ?
#
loop_
_entity_poly.entity_id
_entity_poly.type
_entity_poly.pdbx_seq_one_letter_code
_entity_poly.pdbx_strand_id
1 'polypeptide(L)'
;MSINIVVAMAGLEVHHSSHQQFEPMSTSCKADEIFSTPSYSHLADREFLVTEESTNHNGSTELLRKGFMEYGCQHYRRRCRIRAPCCNEIFDCRHCHNEAMNNINVDQKLRHDIPRHEVNQVICSLCGTEQKVQQVCVNCGVCMGEYFCESCKLFDDDTSKKQYHCDGCGICRFVYVLLLLAHHFEPFWG
;
A
#
# COMPACT_ATOMS: atom_id res chain seq x y z
N MET A 1 -27.45 7.95 65.89
CA MET A 1 -27.36 8.35 64.47
C MET A 1 -26.11 7.66 63.94
N SER A 2 -26.17 6.42 63.44
CA SER A 2 -26.52 6.07 62.04
C SER A 2 -25.74 6.98 61.08
N ILE A 3 -24.78 6.50 60.29
CA ILE A 3 -25.00 5.68 59.10
C ILE A 3 -23.73 4.84 58.80
N ASN A 4 -23.91 3.55 58.53
CA ASN A 4 -22.93 2.71 57.82
C ASN A 4 -22.92 3.11 56.34
N ILE A 5 -21.76 3.50 55.80
CA ILE A 5 -21.54 3.55 54.35
C ILE A 5 -20.56 2.45 54.00
N VAL A 6 -21.10 1.39 53.40
CA VAL A 6 -20.36 0.35 52.69
C VAL A 6 -19.97 0.95 51.34
N VAL A 7 -18.68 1.23 51.11
CA VAL A 7 -18.17 1.44 49.75
C VAL A 7 -17.44 0.17 49.34
N ALA A 8 -18.17 -0.69 48.64
CA ALA A 8 -17.58 -1.77 47.86
C ALA A 8 -16.87 -1.15 46.66
N MET A 9 -15.54 -1.17 46.63
CA MET A 9 -14.78 -0.92 45.41
C MET A 9 -14.47 -2.28 44.79
N ALA A 10 -15.30 -2.67 43.82
CA ALA A 10 -15.06 -3.82 42.97
C ALA A 10 -13.72 -3.64 42.24
N GLY A 11 -12.82 -4.60 42.41
CA GLY A 11 -11.65 -4.75 41.57
C GLY A 11 -12.10 -5.05 40.14
N LEU A 12 -11.76 -4.17 39.20
CA LEU A 12 -11.87 -4.46 37.78
C LEU A 12 -10.56 -5.13 37.36
N GLU A 13 -10.61 -6.45 37.24
CA GLU A 13 -9.59 -7.26 36.59
C GLU A 13 -9.51 -6.86 35.12
N VAL A 14 -8.39 -6.26 34.72
CA VAL A 14 -8.10 -6.00 33.31
C VAL A 14 -7.64 -7.31 32.69
N HIS A 15 -8.58 -8.03 32.09
CA HIS A 15 -8.29 -9.18 31.23
C HIS A 15 -7.34 -8.74 30.11
N HIS A 16 -6.06 -9.12 30.22
CA HIS A 16 -5.12 -9.12 29.11
C HIS A 16 -5.59 -10.16 28.10
N SER A 17 -6.43 -9.74 27.16
CA SER A 17 -6.73 -10.53 25.98
C SER A 17 -5.51 -10.49 25.06
N SER A 18 -4.86 -11.63 24.92
CA SER A 18 -3.77 -11.93 23.99
C SER A 18 -3.99 -11.26 22.64
N HIS A 19 -3.10 -10.33 22.28
CA HIS A 19 -3.04 -9.77 20.94
C HIS A 19 -2.62 -10.90 19.99
N GLN A 20 -3.60 -11.42 19.26
CA GLN A 20 -3.40 -12.33 18.14
C GLN A 20 -2.42 -11.71 17.15
N GLN A 21 -1.51 -12.55 16.66
CA GLN A 21 -0.68 -12.25 15.51
C GLN A 21 -1.61 -11.98 14.32
N PHE A 22 -1.74 -10.71 13.93
CA PHE A 22 -2.39 -10.31 12.68
C PHE A 22 -1.33 -10.29 11.59
N GLU A 23 -1.42 -11.24 10.66
CA GLU A 23 -0.72 -11.18 9.38
C GLU A 23 -1.28 -9.99 8.57
N PRO A 24 -0.44 -9.07 8.05
CA PRO A 24 -0.92 -7.87 7.37
C PRO A 24 -1.50 -8.20 6.00
N MET A 25 -2.67 -7.64 5.68
CA MET A 25 -3.35 -7.76 4.39
C MET A 25 -2.68 -6.90 3.30
N SER A 26 -1.35 -6.99 3.16
CA SER A 26 -0.57 -6.38 2.10
C SER A 26 -0.39 -7.39 0.97
N THR A 27 -1.03 -7.16 -0.17
CA THR A 27 -0.81 -7.97 -1.37
C THR A 27 0.53 -7.58 -1.99
N SER A 28 1.56 -8.40 -1.75
CA SER A 28 2.75 -8.42 -2.61
C SER A 28 2.32 -8.94 -3.98
N CYS A 29 2.85 -8.36 -5.04
CA CYS A 29 2.58 -8.84 -6.40
C CYS A 29 3.32 -10.16 -6.66
N LYS A 30 2.78 -11.26 -6.13
CA LYS A 30 3.22 -12.61 -6.44
C LYS A 30 2.67 -13.03 -7.80
N ALA A 31 3.50 -13.71 -8.58
CA ALA A 31 3.12 -14.21 -9.90
C ALA A 31 1.99 -15.25 -9.86
N ASP A 32 1.72 -15.84 -8.70
CA ASP A 32 0.83 -16.99 -8.55
C ASP A 32 -0.67 -16.62 -8.46
N GLU A 33 -1.04 -15.34 -8.23
CA GLU A 33 -2.44 -14.93 -8.03
C GLU A 33 -3.16 -14.43 -9.30
N ILE A 34 -2.47 -14.34 -10.44
CA ILE A 34 -3.05 -13.79 -11.68
C ILE A 34 -4.04 -14.77 -12.36
N PHE A 35 -4.10 -16.04 -11.94
CA PHE A 35 -4.92 -17.05 -12.63
C PHE A 35 -6.31 -17.32 -12.03
N SER A 36 -6.71 -16.68 -10.94
CA SER A 36 -8.02 -16.97 -10.33
C SER A 36 -9.09 -15.94 -10.73
N THR A 37 -9.80 -16.19 -11.84
CA THR A 37 -11.10 -15.57 -12.10
C THR A 37 -12.23 -16.59 -11.90
N PRO A 38 -13.43 -16.17 -11.47
CA PRO A 38 -14.53 -17.07 -11.16
C PRO A 38 -15.19 -17.60 -12.44
N SER A 39 -15.56 -18.87 -12.41
CA SER A 39 -16.19 -19.63 -13.47
C SER A 39 -17.60 -19.12 -13.82
N TYR A 40 -17.88 -19.00 -15.12
CA TYR A 40 -19.22 -19.21 -15.66
C TYR A 40 -19.14 -20.27 -16.77
N SER A 41 -19.87 -21.36 -16.55
CA SER A 41 -19.95 -22.57 -17.38
C SER A 41 -20.66 -22.34 -18.72
N HIS A 42 -20.19 -22.95 -19.81
CA HIS A 42 -20.96 -23.93 -20.61
C HIS A 42 -20.10 -24.55 -21.74
N LEU A 43 -20.42 -25.81 -22.04
CA LEU A 43 -19.63 -26.87 -22.71
C LEU A 43 -19.68 -26.84 -24.25
N ALA A 44 -18.64 -27.38 -24.93
CA ALA A 44 -18.77 -28.49 -25.91
C ALA A 44 -17.40 -28.88 -26.55
N ASP A 45 -16.96 -30.10 -26.21
CA ASP A 45 -16.12 -31.09 -26.93
C ASP A 45 -15.21 -30.67 -28.10
N ARG A 46 -13.89 -30.79 -27.90
CA ARG A 46 -12.97 -31.49 -28.84
C ARG A 46 -11.63 -31.83 -28.18
N GLU A 47 -11.24 -33.11 -28.25
CA GLU A 47 -9.95 -33.63 -27.81
C GLU A 47 -8.79 -32.96 -28.59
N PHE A 48 -7.78 -32.47 -27.85
CA PHE A 48 -6.48 -32.16 -28.43
C PHE A 48 -5.38 -32.57 -27.45
N LEU A 49 -4.67 -33.64 -27.83
CA LEU A 49 -3.43 -34.07 -27.21
C LEU A 49 -2.39 -32.96 -27.39
N VAL A 50 -1.94 -32.36 -26.29
CA VAL A 50 -0.68 -31.60 -26.28
C VAL A 50 0.23 -32.17 -25.21
N THR A 51 1.39 -32.54 -25.72
CA THR A 51 2.59 -33.02 -25.07
C THR A 51 3.02 -32.19 -23.87
N GLU A 52 3.65 -32.88 -22.93
CA GLU A 52 4.35 -32.31 -21.78
C GLU A 52 5.23 -31.12 -22.20
N GLU A 53 4.96 -29.94 -21.65
CA GLU A 53 5.87 -28.81 -21.74
C GLU A 53 6.00 -28.12 -20.36
N SER A 54 7.20 -28.25 -19.83
CA SER A 54 7.72 -27.69 -18.59
C SER A 54 7.35 -26.21 -18.41
N THR A 55 6.65 -25.91 -17.31
CA THR A 55 6.20 -24.57 -16.92
C THR A 55 7.36 -23.57 -16.83
N ASN A 56 7.38 -22.61 -17.75
CA ASN A 56 8.34 -21.53 -17.82
C ASN A 56 7.99 -20.43 -16.78
N HIS A 57 8.20 -20.73 -15.50
CA HIS A 57 7.81 -19.84 -14.38
C HIS A 57 8.62 -18.52 -14.33
N ASN A 58 9.82 -18.48 -14.92
CA ASN A 58 10.75 -17.36 -14.79
C ASN A 58 10.33 -16.09 -15.56
N GLY A 59 9.60 -16.22 -16.67
CA GLY A 59 9.24 -15.05 -17.51
C GLY A 59 8.16 -14.16 -16.88
N SER A 60 7.27 -14.74 -16.07
CA SER A 60 6.15 -14.02 -15.44
C SER A 60 6.62 -13.06 -14.34
N THR A 61 7.57 -13.50 -13.51
CA THR A 61 8.19 -12.72 -12.44
C THR A 61 9.06 -11.59 -12.96
N GLU A 62 9.75 -11.79 -14.08
CA GLU A 62 10.56 -10.76 -14.73
C GLU A 62 9.70 -9.60 -15.25
N LEU A 63 8.58 -9.90 -15.91
CA LEU A 63 7.64 -8.88 -16.39
C LEU A 63 7.06 -8.05 -15.24
N LEU A 64 6.60 -8.70 -14.16
CA LEU A 64 6.02 -8.00 -13.01
C LEU A 64 7.00 -7.02 -12.36
N ARG A 65 8.28 -7.39 -12.29
CA ARG A 65 9.33 -6.61 -11.64
C ARG A 65 10.05 -5.62 -12.56
N LYS A 66 9.66 -5.51 -13.83
CA LYS A 66 10.26 -4.55 -14.75
C LYS A 66 10.17 -3.12 -14.19
N GLY A 67 11.31 -2.43 -14.12
CA GLY A 67 11.43 -1.07 -13.59
C GLY A 67 11.43 -0.96 -12.06
N PHE A 68 11.61 -2.07 -11.34
CA PHE A 68 11.56 -2.08 -9.87
C PHE A 68 12.55 -1.11 -9.25
N MET A 69 12.07 -0.23 -8.36
CA MET A 69 12.84 0.83 -7.68
C MET A 69 13.41 1.94 -8.59
N GLU A 70 13.17 1.89 -9.90
CA GLU A 70 13.70 2.88 -10.87
C GLU A 70 12.83 4.14 -11.00
N TYR A 71 11.57 4.07 -10.56
CA TYR A 71 10.57 5.13 -10.73
C TYR A 71 10.04 5.67 -9.39
N GLY A 72 9.37 6.81 -9.46
CA GLY A 72 8.72 7.46 -8.32
C GLY A 72 9.39 8.79 -7.97
N CYS A 73 9.33 9.15 -6.69
CA CYS A 73 9.86 10.41 -6.18
C CYS A 73 10.57 10.19 -4.84
N GLN A 74 11.03 11.28 -4.21
CA GLN A 74 11.67 11.23 -2.89
C GLN A 74 10.76 10.67 -1.78
N HIS A 75 9.43 10.73 -1.98
CA HIS A 75 8.46 10.25 -0.98
C HIS A 75 8.20 8.75 -1.07
N TYR A 76 8.03 8.24 -2.28
CA TYR A 76 7.64 6.86 -2.57
C TYR A 76 8.32 6.37 -3.84
N ARG A 77 8.84 5.15 -3.81
CA ARG A 77 9.33 4.45 -5.01
C ARG A 77 8.13 3.76 -5.64
N ARG A 78 7.74 4.11 -6.85
CA ARG A 78 6.53 3.53 -7.46
C ARG A 78 6.54 3.67 -8.96
N ARG A 79 5.96 2.70 -9.65
CA ARG A 79 5.91 2.61 -11.11
C ARG A 79 4.62 3.18 -11.70
N CYS A 80 3.98 4.11 -10.98
CA CYS A 80 2.82 4.85 -11.45
C CYS A 80 2.79 6.30 -10.95
N ARG A 81 2.09 7.16 -11.68
CA ARG A 81 1.70 8.53 -11.30
C ARG A 81 0.22 8.58 -10.98
N ILE A 82 -0.22 9.55 -10.18
CA ILE A 82 -1.63 9.75 -9.85
C ILE A 82 -2.21 10.86 -10.70
N ARG A 83 -3.48 10.74 -11.09
CA ARG A 83 -4.28 11.88 -11.52
C ARG A 83 -5.01 12.43 -10.31
N ALA A 84 -4.73 13.68 -9.98
CA ALA A 84 -5.29 14.36 -8.82
C ALA A 84 -6.79 14.67 -9.07
N PRO A 85 -7.73 14.15 -8.27
CA PRO A 85 -9.16 14.38 -8.50
C PRO A 85 -9.60 15.83 -8.28
N CYS A 86 -8.81 16.62 -7.53
CA CYS A 86 -9.10 18.02 -7.24
C CYS A 86 -8.86 18.96 -8.44
N CYS A 87 -7.87 18.66 -9.29
CA CYS A 87 -7.42 19.57 -10.36
C CYS A 87 -7.13 18.86 -11.70
N ASN A 88 -7.27 17.54 -11.77
CA ASN A 88 -6.98 16.68 -12.94
C ASN A 88 -5.52 16.67 -13.42
N GLU A 89 -4.61 17.31 -12.69
CA GLU A 89 -3.19 17.29 -12.97
C GLU A 89 -2.54 15.95 -12.55
N ILE A 90 -1.37 15.66 -13.14
CA ILE A 90 -0.65 14.40 -12.94
C ILE A 90 0.57 14.64 -12.04
N PHE A 91 0.68 13.85 -10.98
CA PHE A 91 1.80 13.94 -10.03
C PHE A 91 2.40 12.59 -9.69
N ASP A 92 3.70 12.60 -9.35
CA ASP A 92 4.40 11.41 -8.89
C ASP A 92 3.94 10.91 -7.54
N CYS A 93 3.25 11.69 -6.70
CA CYS A 93 2.50 11.23 -5.53
C CYS A 93 1.67 12.37 -4.93
N ARG A 94 0.90 12.08 -3.88
CA ARG A 94 0.10 13.10 -3.18
C ARG A 94 0.96 14.19 -2.52
N HIS A 95 2.13 13.83 -2.01
CA HIS A 95 3.02 14.78 -1.35
C HIS A 95 3.61 15.74 -2.38
N CYS A 96 4.05 15.23 -3.54
CA CYS A 96 4.50 16.08 -4.65
C CYS A 96 3.41 17.04 -5.12
N HIS A 97 2.16 16.59 -5.22
CA HIS A 97 1.04 17.48 -5.50
C HIS A 97 0.89 18.57 -4.42
N ASN A 98 0.77 18.17 -3.16
CA ASN A 98 0.49 19.11 -2.07
C ASN A 98 1.66 20.12 -1.90
N GLU A 99 2.90 19.70 -2.10
CA GLU A 99 4.06 20.59 -2.11
C GLU A 99 4.01 21.61 -3.26
N ALA A 100 3.63 21.17 -4.46
CA ALA A 100 3.48 22.06 -5.61
C ALA A 100 2.33 23.05 -5.41
N MET A 101 1.16 22.56 -4.99
CA MET A 101 -0.06 23.37 -4.88
C MET A 101 -0.07 24.27 -3.65
N ASN A 102 0.67 23.95 -2.59
CA ASN A 102 0.78 24.79 -1.39
C ASN A 102 2.07 25.63 -1.36
N ASN A 103 2.81 25.70 -2.47
CA ASN A 103 3.99 26.54 -2.54
C ASN A 103 3.63 28.03 -2.34
N ILE A 104 4.55 28.80 -1.74
CA ILE A 104 4.33 30.23 -1.46
C ILE A 104 4.03 31.05 -2.73
N ASN A 105 4.54 30.62 -3.88
CA ASN A 105 4.35 31.28 -5.17
C ASN A 105 3.00 30.99 -5.82
N VAL A 106 2.20 30.07 -5.26
CA VAL A 106 0.84 29.78 -5.73
C VAL A 106 -0.14 30.72 -5.06
N ASP A 107 -1.05 31.29 -5.88
CA ASP A 107 -2.18 32.10 -5.39
C ASP A 107 -2.91 31.33 -4.29
N GLN A 108 -3.12 32.00 -3.15
CA GLN A 108 -3.78 31.42 -1.99
C GLN A 108 -5.11 30.73 -2.33
N LYS A 109 -5.85 31.23 -3.32
CA LYS A 109 -7.13 30.65 -3.75
C LYS A 109 -6.98 29.32 -4.50
N LEU A 110 -5.80 29.05 -5.04
CA LEU A 110 -5.49 27.82 -5.77
C LEU A 110 -4.79 26.77 -4.88
N ARG A 111 -4.49 27.08 -3.62
CA ARG A 111 -3.85 26.14 -2.69
C ARG A 111 -4.83 25.07 -2.24
N HIS A 112 -4.42 23.81 -2.33
CA HIS A 112 -5.25 22.69 -1.93
C HIS A 112 -4.43 21.40 -1.80
N ASP A 113 -5.00 20.44 -1.07
CA ASP A 113 -4.47 19.10 -0.92
C ASP A 113 -5.31 18.09 -1.69
N ILE A 114 -4.69 16.97 -2.09
CA ILE A 114 -5.45 15.84 -2.64
C ILE A 114 -6.34 15.21 -1.56
N PRO A 115 -7.64 15.00 -1.84
CA PRO A 115 -8.49 14.12 -1.04
C PRO A 115 -8.05 12.67 -1.22
N ARG A 116 -7.23 12.16 -0.28
CA ARG A 116 -6.44 10.92 -0.43
C ARG A 116 -7.23 9.67 -0.85
N HIS A 117 -8.49 9.54 -0.42
CA HIS A 117 -9.32 8.37 -0.71
C HIS A 117 -10.08 8.47 -2.04
N GLU A 118 -10.12 9.65 -2.66
CA GLU A 118 -10.86 9.91 -3.90
C GLU A 118 -10.01 9.69 -5.16
N VAL A 119 -8.70 9.45 -5.00
CA VAL A 119 -7.82 9.09 -6.12
C VAL A 119 -8.30 7.77 -6.71
N ASN A 120 -8.74 7.83 -7.97
CA ASN A 120 -9.34 6.68 -8.68
C ASN A 120 -8.61 6.33 -9.99
N GLN A 121 -7.73 7.20 -10.49
CA GLN A 121 -6.96 7.01 -11.72
C GLN A 121 -5.45 7.12 -11.46
N VAL A 122 -4.69 6.24 -12.12
CA VAL A 122 -3.23 6.21 -12.13
C VAL A 122 -2.71 6.06 -13.56
N ILE A 123 -1.49 6.52 -13.80
CA ILE A 123 -0.81 6.43 -15.09
C ILE A 123 0.45 5.59 -14.88
N CYS A 124 0.57 4.47 -15.59
CA CYS A 124 1.76 3.62 -15.54
C CYS A 124 3.00 4.40 -15.99
N SER A 125 4.07 4.36 -15.20
CA SER A 125 5.32 5.07 -15.52
C SER A 125 6.13 4.40 -16.63
N LEU A 126 5.87 3.12 -16.92
CA LEU A 126 6.60 2.35 -17.93
C LEU A 126 5.98 2.44 -19.32
N CYS A 127 4.65 2.32 -19.41
CA CYS A 127 3.96 2.30 -20.71
C CYS A 127 3.05 3.52 -20.94
N GLY A 128 2.83 4.36 -19.93
CA GLY A 128 1.99 5.55 -20.05
C GLY A 128 0.48 5.28 -20.02
N THR A 129 0.04 4.03 -19.87
CA THR A 129 -1.40 3.70 -19.79
C THR A 129 -2.03 4.34 -18.55
N GLU A 130 -3.09 5.11 -18.78
CA GLU A 130 -4.01 5.57 -17.75
C GLU A 130 -5.05 4.49 -17.44
N GLN A 131 -5.28 4.23 -16.16
CA GLN A 131 -6.18 3.17 -15.71
C GLN A 131 -6.73 3.48 -14.31
N LYS A 132 -7.80 2.76 -13.94
CA LYS A 132 -8.27 2.74 -12.55
C LYS A 132 -7.18 2.24 -11.60
N VAL A 133 -7.23 2.71 -10.36
CA VAL A 133 -6.31 2.27 -9.30
C VAL A 133 -6.38 0.75 -9.15
N GLN A 134 -5.29 0.09 -9.51
CA GLN A 134 -5.04 -1.34 -9.37
C GLN A 134 -3.52 -1.53 -9.20
N GLN A 135 -3.11 -2.60 -8.53
CA GLN A 135 -1.68 -2.86 -8.29
C GLN A 135 -0.91 -3.17 -9.58
N VAL A 136 -1.54 -3.84 -10.55
CA VAL A 136 -0.88 -4.26 -11.80
C VAL A 136 -1.35 -3.41 -12.97
N CYS A 137 -0.43 -3.05 -13.86
CA CYS A 137 -0.79 -2.31 -15.06
C CYS A 137 -1.60 -3.19 -16.02
N VAL A 138 -2.77 -2.71 -16.45
CA VAL A 138 -3.68 -3.47 -17.32
C VAL A 138 -3.13 -3.69 -18.73
N ASN A 139 -2.16 -2.88 -19.14
CA ASN A 139 -1.59 -2.92 -20.49
C ASN A 139 -0.26 -3.71 -20.53
N CYS A 140 0.71 -3.35 -19.69
CA CYS A 140 2.04 -3.97 -19.73
C CYS A 140 2.29 -5.03 -18.66
N GLY A 141 1.32 -5.29 -17.77
CA GLY A 141 1.41 -6.37 -16.77
C GLY A 141 2.41 -6.12 -15.63
N VAL A 142 3.06 -4.95 -15.58
CA VAL A 142 4.01 -4.64 -14.51
C VAL A 142 3.26 -4.39 -13.20
N CYS A 143 3.78 -4.91 -12.09
CA CYS A 143 3.32 -4.48 -10.77
C CYS A 143 3.68 -3.00 -10.61
N MET A 144 2.84 -2.13 -10.06
CA MET A 144 3.10 -0.69 -9.95
C MET A 144 3.61 -0.24 -8.57
N GLY A 145 3.59 -1.14 -7.60
CA GLY A 145 4.17 -0.98 -6.26
C GLY A 145 4.19 -2.34 -5.55
N GLU A 146 5.34 -2.74 -5.01
CA GLU A 146 5.46 -4.00 -4.26
C GLU A 146 4.54 -4.02 -3.03
N TYR A 147 4.49 -2.92 -2.28
CA TYR A 147 3.41 -2.63 -1.35
C TYR A 147 2.30 -1.86 -2.07
N PHE A 148 1.08 -2.39 -1.99
CA PHE A 148 -0.13 -1.71 -2.42
C PHE A 148 -1.17 -1.72 -1.30
N CYS A 149 -1.76 -0.56 -1.04
CA CYS A 149 -2.93 -0.44 -0.19
C CYS A 149 -4.06 0.20 -0.98
N GLU A 150 -5.10 -0.58 -1.25
CA GLU A 150 -6.27 -0.11 -1.99
C GLU A 150 -7.02 0.97 -1.22
N SER A 151 -7.20 0.83 0.09
CA SER A 151 -7.92 1.82 0.91
C SER A 151 -7.25 3.19 0.90
N CYS A 152 -5.91 3.22 0.96
CA CYS A 152 -5.13 4.46 0.96
C CYS A 152 -4.63 4.89 -0.43
N LYS A 153 -4.86 4.08 -1.47
CA LYS A 153 -4.32 4.27 -2.83
C LYS A 153 -2.79 4.48 -2.82
N LEU A 154 -2.10 3.78 -1.92
CA LEU A 154 -0.65 3.88 -1.72
C LEU A 154 0.06 2.77 -2.51
N PHE A 155 1.11 3.17 -3.23
CA PHE A 155 2.02 2.30 -3.95
C PHE A 155 3.43 2.62 -3.47
N ASP A 156 4.19 1.63 -3.02
CA ASP A 156 5.60 1.79 -2.66
C ASP A 156 6.38 0.50 -2.95
N ASP A 157 7.46 0.59 -3.71
CA ASP A 157 8.40 -0.50 -3.96
C ASP A 157 9.36 -0.68 -2.79
N ASP A 158 9.57 0.39 -2.01
CA ASP A 158 10.45 0.35 -0.86
C ASP A 158 9.74 -0.25 0.35
N THR A 159 9.64 -1.58 0.38
CA THR A 159 9.04 -2.33 1.49
C THR A 159 9.92 -2.40 2.73
N SER A 160 11.14 -1.86 2.69
CA SER A 160 12.04 -1.80 3.86
C SER A 160 11.45 -0.96 5.00
N LYS A 161 10.56 -0.01 4.67
CA LYS A 161 9.81 0.80 5.64
C LYS A 161 8.76 0.01 6.41
N LYS A 162 8.49 -1.24 6.02
CA LYS A 162 7.50 -2.14 6.62
C LYS A 162 6.15 -1.43 6.76
N GLN A 163 5.62 -0.96 5.64
CA GLN A 163 4.31 -0.31 5.59
C GLN A 163 3.22 -1.28 6.02
N TYR A 164 2.23 -0.78 6.76
CA TYR A 164 1.00 -1.51 7.01
C TYR A 164 -0.19 -0.55 7.03
N HIS A 165 -1.36 -1.03 6.62
CA HIS A 165 -2.60 -0.31 6.80
C HIS A 165 -3.10 -0.51 8.24
N CYS A 166 -3.44 0.58 8.92
CA CYS A 166 -4.09 0.52 10.22
C CYS A 166 -5.59 0.77 10.03
N ASP A 167 -6.40 -0.30 10.11
CA ASP A 167 -7.85 -0.22 9.89
C ASP A 167 -8.52 0.77 10.84
N GLY A 168 -8.13 0.77 12.11
CA GLY A 168 -8.68 1.69 13.11
C GLY A 168 -8.37 3.18 12.83
N CYS A 169 -7.31 3.48 12.08
CA CYS A 169 -6.95 4.86 11.70
C CYS A 169 -7.35 5.21 10.25
N GLY A 170 -7.65 4.22 9.41
CA GLY A 170 -7.89 4.41 7.98
C GLY A 170 -6.68 5.00 7.24
N ILE A 171 -5.45 4.73 7.69
CA ILE A 171 -4.21 5.21 7.06
C ILE A 171 -3.10 4.14 7.10
N CYS A 172 -2.22 4.18 6.11
CA CYS A 172 -0.96 3.44 6.17
C CYS A 172 0.01 4.10 7.15
N ARG A 173 0.67 3.28 7.95
CA ARG A 173 1.75 3.64 8.88
C ARG A 173 3.01 2.86 8.50
N PHE A 174 4.15 3.32 9.00
CA PHE A 174 5.41 2.60 8.91
C PHE A 174 5.70 1.94 10.25
N VAL A 175 6.27 0.74 10.25
CA VAL A 175 6.81 0.17 11.47
C VAL A 175 8.22 0.74 11.68
N TYR A 176 8.31 1.97 12.19
CA TYR A 176 9.56 2.44 12.80
C TYR A 176 9.77 1.65 14.10
N VAL A 177 10.28 0.41 14.01
CA VAL A 177 10.84 -0.22 15.22
C VAL A 177 12.15 0.50 15.49
N LEU A 178 12.26 1.06 16.69
CA LEU A 178 13.48 1.54 17.32
C LEU A 178 14.68 0.60 17.09
N LEU A 179 15.38 0.76 15.96
CA LEU A 179 16.74 0.24 15.76
C LEU A 179 17.81 1.31 16.00
N LEU A 180 17.42 2.47 16.55
CA LEU A 180 18.33 3.53 16.99
C LEU A 180 18.53 3.59 18.52
N LEU A 181 18.31 2.49 19.25
CA LEU A 181 18.76 2.37 20.65
C LEU A 181 19.52 1.06 20.88
N ALA A 182 20.50 0.74 20.03
CA ALA A 182 21.43 -0.36 20.30
C ALA A 182 22.90 -0.09 19.96
N HIS A 183 23.31 1.17 19.73
CA HIS A 183 24.74 1.49 19.53
C HIS A 183 25.31 2.73 20.23
N HIS A 184 24.54 3.46 21.06
CA HIS A 184 25.13 4.48 21.94
C HIS A 184 24.33 4.63 23.23
N PHE A 185 24.67 3.80 24.22
CA PHE A 185 24.49 4.16 25.62
C PHE A 185 25.80 3.80 26.35
N GLU A 186 26.80 4.66 26.19
CA GLU A 186 27.91 4.75 27.14
C GLU A 186 27.31 5.24 28.48
N PRO A 187 27.48 4.50 29.60
CA PRO A 187 26.95 4.93 30.88
C PRO A 187 27.88 6.00 31.48
N PHE A 188 27.55 7.27 31.29
CA PHE A 188 28.05 8.37 32.11
C PHE A 188 26.97 8.80 33.11
N TRP A 189 26.93 8.11 34.25
CA TRP A 189 26.49 8.58 35.57
C TRP A 189 27.29 7.68 36.53
N GLY A 190 28.24 8.14 37.34
CA GLY A 190 28.20 9.27 38.26
C GLY A 190 28.59 8.69 39.62
#